data_AF-A0A9X1KDV5-F1
#
_entry.id   AF-A0A9X1KDV5-F1
#
_cell.length_a   1.000
_cell.length_b   1.000
_cell.length_c   1.000
_cell.angle_alpha   90.00
_cell.angle_beta   90.00
_cell.angle_gamma   90.00
#
_symmetry.space_group_name_H-M   'P 1'
#
loop_
_entity.id
_entity.type
_entity.pdbx_description
1 polymer ?
#
loop_
_entity_poly.entity_id
_entity_poly.type
_entity_poly.pdbx_seq_one_letter_code
_entity_poly.pdbx_strand_id
1 'polypeptide(L)'
;MTTVNISLPDSMRDFINEQVEKGGYSTTSEYIRYLIRQDLEKARQSQIEKLLLEGLDSGESIEITDEWWEQKRTQLLERIRKS
;
A
#
# COMPACT_ATOMS: atom_id res chain seq x y z
N MET A 1 11.02 9.52 17.24
CA MET A 1 9.62 9.76 16.81
C MET A 1 9.52 11.20 16.33
N THR A 2 8.82 11.44 15.24
CA THR A 2 8.55 12.79 14.74
C THR A 2 7.19 13.25 15.27
N THR A 3 7.10 14.48 15.76
CA THR A 3 5.85 15.06 16.27
C THR A 3 5.09 15.75 15.15
N VAL A 4 3.78 15.54 15.09
CA VAL A 4 2.88 16.24 14.16
C VAL A 4 1.85 16.98 15.00
N ASN A 5 1.73 18.29 14.77
CA ASN A 5 0.72 19.12 15.42
C ASN A 5 -0.47 19.31 14.47
N ILE A 6 -1.68 19.06 14.97
CA ILE A 6 -2.90 19.12 14.17
C ILE A 6 -3.95 19.91 14.96
N SER A 7 -4.55 20.91 14.32
CA SER A 7 -5.71 21.61 14.86
C SER A 7 -6.97 20.94 14.34
N LEU A 8 -7.89 20.61 15.25
CA LEU A 8 -9.15 19.96 14.95
C LEU A 8 -10.30 20.75 15.60
N PRO A 9 -11.50 20.78 14.99
CA PRO A 9 -12.70 21.28 15.66
C PRO A 9 -13.01 20.50 16.94
N ASP A 10 -13.66 21.15 17.91
CA ASP A 10 -14.01 20.53 19.19
C ASP A 10 -14.83 19.25 19.02
N SER A 11 -15.75 19.22 18.05
CA SER A 11 -16.56 18.03 17.74
C SER A 11 -15.71 16.81 17.34
N MET A 12 -14.61 17.02 16.61
CA MET A 12 -13.69 15.93 16.23
C MET A 12 -12.85 15.49 17.42
N ARG A 13 -12.43 16.43 18.27
CA ARG A 13 -11.68 16.11 19.50
C ARG A 13 -12.53 15.25 20.44
N ASP A 14 -13.79 15.62 20.64
CA ASP A 14 -14.71 14.91 21.52
C ASP A 14 -15.01 13.51 20.98
N PHE A 15 -15.21 13.38 19.66
CA PHE A 15 -15.32 12.07 19.01
C PHE A 15 -14.08 11.20 19.25
N ILE A 16 -12.86 11.75 19.09
CA ILE A 16 -11.64 10.98 19.34
C ILE A 16 -11.55 10.53 20.80
N ASN A 17 -11.91 11.39 21.76
CA ASN A 17 -11.89 11.03 23.17
C ASN A 17 -12.85 9.86 23.45
N GLU A 18 -14.05 9.87 22.88
CA GLU A 18 -15.01 8.76 22.99
C GLU A 18 -14.44 7.46 22.38
N GLN A 19 -13.74 7.55 21.24
CA GLN A 19 -13.10 6.38 20.62
C GLN A 19 -11.94 5.84 21.47
N VAL A 20 -11.20 6.72 22.16
CA VAL A 20 -10.12 6.31 23.07
C VAL A 20 -10.71 5.56 24.28
N GLU A 21 -11.76 6.10 24.89
CA GLU A 21 -12.45 5.47 26.02
C GLU A 21 -13.08 4.12 25.66
N LYS A 22 -13.76 4.03 24.50
CA LYS A 22 -14.45 2.80 24.06
C LYS A 22 -13.51 1.78 23.44
N GLY A 23 -12.50 2.23 22.71
CA GLY A 23 -11.62 1.39 21.89
C GLY A 23 -10.43 0.79 22.64
N GLY A 24 -10.28 1.09 23.93
CA GLY A 24 -9.16 0.60 24.74
C GLY A 24 -7.82 1.23 24.37
N TYR A 25 -7.82 2.38 23.70
CA TYR A 25 -6.60 3.12 23.42
C TYR A 25 -6.19 3.93 24.66
N SER A 26 -4.89 4.08 24.87
CA SER A 26 -4.38 4.83 26.03
C SER A 26 -4.25 6.33 25.76
N THR A 27 -4.18 6.75 24.49
CA THR A 27 -4.03 8.16 24.09
C THR A 27 -4.66 8.46 22.74
N THR A 28 -5.03 9.73 22.51
CA THR A 28 -5.41 10.27 21.20
C THR A 28 -4.38 9.94 20.12
N SER A 29 -3.08 10.13 20.44
CA SER A 29 -1.98 9.86 19.51
C SER A 29 -1.89 8.39 19.10
N GLU A 30 -2.33 7.46 19.96
CA GLU A 30 -2.40 6.04 19.63
C GLU A 30 -3.54 5.75 18.66
N TYR A 31 -4.73 6.29 18.93
CA TYR A 31 -5.88 6.15 18.03
C TYR A 31 -5.60 6.73 16.64
N ILE A 32 -5.00 7.92 16.58
CA ILE A 32 -4.62 8.54 15.30
C ILE A 32 -3.57 7.70 14.55
N ARG A 33 -2.56 7.17 15.24
CA ARG A 33 -1.58 6.26 14.62
C ARG A 33 -2.23 4.98 14.08
N TYR A 34 -3.23 4.45 14.79
CA TYR A 34 -4.01 3.32 14.31
C TYR A 34 -4.76 3.64 13.02
N LEU A 35 -5.48 4.77 12.96
CA LEU A 35 -6.18 5.20 11.76
C LEU A 35 -5.23 5.40 10.57
N ILE A 36 -4.08 6.02 10.78
CA ILE A 36 -3.07 6.21 9.73
C ILE A 36 -2.57 4.85 9.19
N ARG A 37 -2.32 3.87 10.06
CA ARG A 37 -1.91 2.53 9.61
C ARG A 37 -2.98 1.84 8.79
N GLN A 38 -4.25 1.97 9.17
CA GLN A 38 -5.35 1.43 8.38
C GLN A 38 -5.47 2.11 7.02
N ASP A 39 -5.28 3.42 6.96
CA ASP A 39 -5.32 4.16 5.70
C ASP A 39 -4.16 3.76 4.77
N LEU A 40 -2.93 3.63 5.30
CA LEU A 40 -1.79 3.10 4.54
C LEU A 40 -2.08 1.70 3.99
N GLU A 41 -2.67 0.83 4.79
CA GLU A 41 -2.98 -0.53 4.36
C GLU A 41 -4.04 -0.56 3.25
N LYS A 42 -5.08 0.27 3.36
CA LYS A 42 -6.08 0.43 2.29
C LYS A 42 -5.47 0.97 1.01
N ALA A 43 -4.58 1.96 1.11
CA ALA A 43 -3.88 2.51 -0.04
C ALA A 43 -2.99 1.46 -0.71
N ARG A 44 -2.25 0.66 0.08
CA ARG A 44 -1.43 -0.45 -0.41
C ARG A 44 -2.27 -1.52 -1.11
N GLN A 45 -3.40 -1.88 -0.52
CA GLN A 45 -4.33 -2.85 -1.11
C GLN A 45 -4.89 -2.34 -2.45
N SER A 46 -5.32 -1.08 -2.50
CA SER A 46 -5.82 -0.45 -3.72
C SER A 46 -4.76 -0.42 -4.83
N GLN A 47 -3.49 -0.22 -4.48
CA GLN A 47 -2.38 -0.28 -5.43
C GLN A 47 -2.20 -1.69 -6.00
N ILE A 48 -2.28 -2.73 -5.16
CA ILE A 48 -2.17 -4.12 -5.61
C ILE A 48 -3.33 -4.47 -6.54
N GLU A 49 -4.56 -4.10 -6.18
CA GLU A 49 -5.74 -4.33 -7.03
C GLU A 49 -5.58 -3.66 -8.39
N LYS A 50 -5.07 -2.43 -8.43
CA LYS A 50 -4.78 -1.74 -9.68
C LYS A 50 -3.76 -2.51 -10.54
N LEU A 51 -2.66 -2.99 -9.95
CA LEU A 51 -1.65 -3.77 -10.67
C LEU A 51 -2.19 -5.12 -11.16
N LEU A 52 -3.09 -5.76 -10.40
CA LEU A 52 -3.76 -6.98 -10.82
C LEU A 52 -4.67 -6.73 -12.02
N LEU A 53 -5.45 -5.64 -12.01
CA LEU A 53 -6.28 -5.25 -13.15
C LEU A 53 -5.42 -4.94 -14.38
N GLU A 54 -4.34 -4.18 -14.23
CA GLU A 54 -3.38 -3.94 -15.32
C GLU A 54 -2.79 -5.25 -15.87
N GLY A 55 -2.51 -6.24 -15.02
CA GLY A 55 -2.05 -7.56 -15.42
C GLY A 55 -3.11 -8.37 -16.18
N LEU A 56 -4.37 -8.32 -15.75
CA LEU A 56 -5.49 -8.97 -16.45
C LEU A 56 -5.76 -8.33 -17.81
N ASP A 57 -5.61 -7.01 -17.91
CA ASP A 57 -5.78 -6.26 -19.15
C ASP A 57 -4.51 -6.31 -20.05
N SER A 58 -3.42 -6.94 -19.58
CA SER A 58 -2.12 -6.95 -20.30
C SER A 58 -2.06 -7.85 -21.53
N GLY A 59 -3.14 -8.57 -21.81
CA GLY A 59 -3.28 -9.45 -22.98
C GLY A 59 -3.45 -10.92 -22.59
N GLU A 60 -3.29 -11.81 -23.57
CA GLU A 60 -3.45 -13.24 -23.32
C GLU A 60 -2.34 -13.80 -22.43
N SER A 61 -2.73 -14.65 -21.48
CA SER A 61 -1.78 -15.38 -20.65
C SER A 61 -0.94 -16.31 -21.52
N ILE A 62 0.37 -16.22 -21.38
CA ILE A 62 1.31 -17.16 -21.99
C ILE A 62 1.73 -18.22 -20.97
N GLU A 63 1.97 -19.44 -21.45
CA GLU A 63 2.60 -20.46 -20.61
C GLU A 63 4.06 -20.11 -20.37
N ILE A 64 4.47 -20.08 -19.10
CA ILE A 64 5.86 -19.82 -18.73
C ILE A 64 6.58 -21.16 -18.55
N THR A 65 7.45 -21.48 -19.50
CA THR A 65 8.33 -22.66 -19.47
C THR A 65 9.78 -22.28 -19.13
N ASP A 66 10.60 -23.26 -18.77
CA ASP A 66 12.04 -23.04 -18.53
C ASP A 66 12.74 -22.49 -19.79
N GLU A 67 12.36 -22.98 -20.97
CA GLU A 67 12.89 -22.48 -22.25
C GLU A 67 12.53 -21.01 -22.48
N TRP A 68 11.30 -20.62 -22.16
CA TRP A 68 10.87 -19.21 -22.25
C TRP A 68 11.72 -18.31 -21.35
N TRP A 69 12.03 -18.74 -20.12
CA TRP A 69 12.88 -17.99 -19.19
C TRP A 69 14.31 -17.82 -19.71
N GLU A 70 14.91 -18.88 -20.23
CA GLU A 70 16.27 -18.83 -20.79
C GLU A 70 16.36 -17.93 -22.03
N GLN A 71 15.34 -17.97 -22.90
CA GLN A 71 15.24 -17.04 -24.03
C GLN A 71 15.09 -15.59 -23.54
N LYS A 72 14.24 -15.34 -22.55
CA LYS A 72 14.01 -13.99 -22.01
C LYS A 72 15.26 -13.40 -21.36
N ARG A 73 16.01 -14.21 -20.61
CA ARG A 73 17.29 -13.81 -19.98
C ARG A 73 18.33 -13.43 -21.02
N THR A 74 18.49 -14.26 -22.06
CA THR A 74 19.41 -13.98 -23.16
C THR A 74 19.09 -12.64 -23.85
N GLN A 75 17.81 -12.41 -24.17
CA GLN A 75 17.36 -11.16 -24.79
C GLN A 75 17.63 -9.92 -23.91
N LEU A 76 17.44 -10.03 -22.59
CA LEU A 76 17.73 -8.93 -21.66
C LEU A 76 19.24 -8.61 -21.60
N LEU A 77 20.09 -9.64 -21.53
CA LEU A 77 21.54 -9.47 -21.52
C LEU A 77 22.05 -8.83 -22.82
N GLU A 78 21.48 -9.18 -23.97
CA GLU A 78 21.82 -8.55 -25.25
C GLU A 78 21.40 -7.07 -25.31
N ARG A 79 20.23 -6.72 -24.76
CA ARG A 79 19.78 -5.31 -24.68
C ARG A 79 20.67 -4.47 -23.77
N ILE A 80 21.10 -5.03 -22.64
CA ILE A 80 22.01 -4.34 -21.72
C ILE A 80 23.39 -4.16 -22.35
N ARG A 81 23.89 -5.14 -23.11
CA ARG A 81 25.18 -5.04 -23.82
C ARG A 81 25.18 -4.06 -24.99
N LYS A 82 24.02 -3.74 -25.55
CA LYS A 82 23.86 -2.78 -26.67
C LYS A 82 23.54 -1.35 -26.22
N SER A 83 23.31 -1.13 -24.92
CA SER A 83 23.10 0.19 -24.31
C SER A 83 24.38 0.74 -23.72
#